data_AF-A0A7W8SKV5-F1
#
_entry.id   AF-A0A7W8SKV5-F1
#
_cell.length_a   1.000
_cell.length_b   1.000
_cell.length_c   1.000
_cell.angle_alpha   90.00
_cell.angle_beta   90.00
_cell.angle_gamma   90.00
#
_symmetry.space_group_name_H-M   'P 1'
#
loop_
_entity.id
_entity.type
_entity.pdbx_description
1 polymer ?
#
loop_
_entity_poly.entity_id
_entity_poly.type
_entity_poly.pdbx_seq_one_letter_code
_entity_poly.pdbx_strand_id
1 'polypeptide(L)' 'MNGIRLSGQLADFDQFAVLLESGLAAQLVFKHAISTVLPVSGRSQARDPTEAPVSGDKPNRVRGRVR' A
#
# COMPACT_ATOMS: atom_id res chain seq x y z
N MET A 1 18.06 16.57 -12.13
CA MET A 1 16.66 16.71 -11.69
C MET A 1 16.28 15.42 -10.99
N ASN A 2 15.88 15.47 -9.72
CA ASN A 2 15.60 14.25 -8.95
C ASN A 2 14.15 13.85 -9.21
N GLY A 3 13.93 12.65 -9.77
CA GLY A 3 12.59 12.12 -10.00
C GLY A 3 11.97 11.60 -8.71
N ILE A 4 10.67 11.83 -8.51
CA ILE A 4 9.88 11.21 -7.45
C ILE A 4 9.16 10.01 -8.06
N ARG A 5 9.15 8.87 -7.37
CA ARG A 5 8.33 7.72 -7.76
C ARG A 5 7.00 7.80 -7.04
N LEU A 6 5.92 7.90 -7.80
CA LEU A 6 4.56 7.75 -7.27
C LEU A 6 4.18 6.25 -7.32
N SER A 7 3.50 5.78 -6.29
CA SER A 7 2.96 4.42 -6.22
C SER A 7 1.51 4.46 -5.79
N GLY A 8 0.68 3.71 -6.50
CA GLY A 8 -0.75 3.67 -6.28
C GLY A 8 -1.46 2.93 -7.39
N GLN A 9 -2.78 2.86 -7.29
CA GLN A 9 -3.64 2.29 -8.31
C GLN A 9 -4.17 3.38 -9.23
N LEU A 10 -4.26 3.07 -10.52
CA LEU A 10 -4.91 3.94 -11.49
C LEU A 10 -6.42 3.88 -11.25
N ALA A 11 -7.01 4.97 -10.78
CA ALA A 11 -8.44 5.07 -10.50
C ALA A 11 -9.22 5.55 -11.73
N ASP A 12 -8.71 6.56 -12.44
CA ASP A 12 -9.32 7.09 -13.66
C ASP A 12 -8.27 7.74 -14.58
N PHE A 13 -8.62 7.97 -15.85
CA PHE A 13 -7.75 8.63 -16.83
C PHE A 13 -8.53 9.41 -17.90
N ASP A 14 -7.92 10.49 -18.40
CA ASP A 14 -8.38 11.20 -19.58
C ASP A 14 -7.25 11.35 -20.61
N GLN A 15 -7.39 12.28 -21.56
CA GLN A 15 -6.39 12.56 -22.58
C GLN A 15 -5.05 13.06 -21.99
N PHE A 16 -5.06 13.85 -20.92
CA PHE A 16 -3.91 14.63 -20.45
C PHE A 16 -3.42 14.28 -19.04
N ALA A 17 -4.24 13.63 -18.22
CA ALA A 17 -3.96 13.33 -16.83
C ALA A 17 -4.45 11.93 -16.43
N VAL A 18 -4.00 11.51 -15.25
CA VAL A 18 -4.42 10.28 -14.57
C VAL A 18 -4.74 10.60 -13.11
N LEU A 19 -5.72 9.91 -12.54
CA LEU A 19 -5.99 9.94 -11.11
C LEU A 19 -5.33 8.72 -10.46
N LEU A 20 -4.37 8.97 -9.58
CA LEU A 20 -3.64 7.94 -8.84
C LEU A 20 -4.14 7.91 -7.40
N GLU A 21 -4.61 6.75 -6.96
CA GLU A 21 -5.03 6.52 -5.57
C GLU A 21 -3.95 5.76 -4.80
N SER A 22 -3.63 6.27 -3.60
CA SER A 22 -2.67 5.68 -2.68
C SER A 22 -3.22 5.79 -1.25
N GLY A 23 -3.62 4.65 -0.67
CA GLY A 23 -4.30 4.62 0.63
C GLY A 23 -5.63 5.40 0.59
N LEU A 24 -5.71 6.49 1.37
CA LEU A 24 -6.88 7.37 1.44
C LEU A 24 -6.75 8.64 0.56
N ALA A 25 -5.61 8.82 -0.10
CA ALA A 25 -5.34 10.00 -0.91
C ALA A 25 -5.57 9.72 -2.40
N ALA A 26 -6.20 10.67 -3.09
CA ALA A 26 -6.33 10.70 -4.53
C ALA A 26 -5.56 11.91 -5.08
N GLN A 27 -4.68 11.69 -6.06
CA GLN A 27 -3.87 12.73 -6.66
C GLN A 27 -4.02 12.75 -8.19
N LEU A 28 -4.29 13.93 -8.74
CA LEU A 28 -4.25 14.15 -10.19
C LEU A 28 -2.79 14.33 -10.65
N VAL A 29 -2.36 13.54 -11.63
CA VAL A 29 -1.00 13.59 -12.20
C VAL A 29 -1.09 13.88 -13.69
N PHE A 30 -0.45 14.96 -14.15
CA PHE A 30 -0.39 15.28 -15.57
C PHE A 30 0.64 14.43 -16.31
N LYS A 31 0.27 13.91 -17.48
CA LYS A 31 1.11 13.00 -18.27
C LYS A 31 2.44 13.63 -18.71
N HIS A 32 2.50 14.94 -18.90
CA HIS A 32 3.76 15.63 -19.25
C HIS A 32 4.81 15.59 -18.14
N ALA A 33 4.40 15.33 -16.88
CA ALA A 33 5.29 15.19 -15.74
C ALA A 33 5.68 13.72 -15.48
N ILE A 34 5.16 12.77 -16.27
CA ILE A 34 5.42 11.34 -16.13
C ILE A 34 6.50 10.94 -17.13
N SER A 35 7.63 10.45 -16.64
CA SER A 35 8.71 9.96 -17.51
C SER A 35 8.59 8.47 -17.83
N THR A 36 8.10 7.66 -16.89
CA THR A 36 7.99 6.20 -17.06
C THR A 36 6.81 5.65 -16.25
N VAL A 37 6.25 4.52 -16.71
CA VAL A 37 5.20 3.77 -16.01
C VAL A 37 5.66 2.33 -15.86
N LEU A 38 5.68 1.82 -14.63
CA LEU A 38 6.02 0.42 -14.33
C LEU A 38 4.75 -0.34 -13.91
N PRO A 39 4.22 -1.24 -14.75
CA PRO A 39 3.08 -2.06 -14.37
C PRO A 39 3.49 -3.09 -13.31
N VAL A 40 2.69 -3.25 -12.27
CA VAL A 40 2.94 -4.23 -11.20
C VAL A 40 2.01 -5.43 -11.43
N SER A 41 2.59 -6.56 -11.84
CA SER A 41 1.85 -7.82 -12.01
C SER A 41 1.64 -8.48 -10.65
N GLY A 42 0.43 -8.32 -10.09
CA GLY A 42 0.02 -9.01 -8.86
C GLY A 42 -1.29 -8.45 -8.33
N ARG A 43 -2.33 -9.27 -8.19
CA ARG A 43 -3.59 -8.91 -7.52
C ARG A 43 -3.45 -8.82 -5.99
N SER A 44 -2.32 -8.33 -5.52
CA SER A 44 -2.14 -8.06 -4.10
C SER A 44 -2.38 -6.57 -3.93
N GLN A 45 -3.59 -6.21 -3.48
CA GLN A 45 -3.83 -4.90 -2.90
C GLN A 45 -2.67 -4.61 -1.94
N ALA A 46 -1.80 -3.68 -2.32
CA ALA A 46 -0.79 -3.17 -1.41
C ALA A 46 -1.57 -2.43 -0.31
N ARG A 47 -1.95 -3.18 0.73
CA ARG A 47 -2.30 -2.58 2.01
C ARG A 47 -1.02 -1.92 2.49
N ASP A 48 -1.06 -0.61 2.68
CA ASP A 48 -0.02 0.07 3.43
C ASP A 48 0.17 -0.66 4.77
N PRO A 49 1.41 -0.88 5.24
CA PRO A 49 1.64 -1.39 6.57
C PRO A 49 1.29 -0.28 7.57
N THR A 50 0.00 -0.13 7.89
CA THR A 50 -0.39 0.52 9.14
C THR A 50 0.17 -0.34 10.28
N GLU A 51 0.86 0.34 11.18
CA GLU A 51 1.65 -0.18 12.29
C GLU A 51 0.96 -1.32 13.07
N ALA A 52 1.82 -2.21 13.58
CA ALA A 52 1.56 -3.57 14.04
C ALA A 52 0.38 -3.75 15.02
N PRO A 53 -0.37 -4.88 14.94
CA PRO A 53 -1.14 -5.34 16.08
C PRO A 53 -0.16 -5.82 17.14
N VAL A 54 -0.13 -5.14 18.30
CA VAL A 54 0.48 -5.65 19.52
C VAL A 54 -0.19 -6.98 19.86
N SER A 55 0.44 -8.08 19.48
CA SER A 55 0.04 -9.43 19.87
C SER A 55 0.85 -9.85 21.09
N GLY A 56 0.18 -10.02 22.22
CA GLY A 56 0.80 -10.49 23.44
C GLY A 56 -0.15 -10.91 24.55
N ASP A 57 -1.42 -11.19 24.26
CA ASP A 57 -2.24 -11.95 25.21
C ASP A 57 -1.84 -13.43 25.11
N LYS A 58 -1.12 -13.93 26.11
CA LYS A 58 -0.80 -15.37 26.24
C LYS A 58 -1.52 -15.92 27.46
N PRO A 59 -2.66 -16.59 27.30
CA PRO A 59 -3.15 -17.52 28.30
C PRO A 59 -2.59 -18.90 27.98
N ASN A 60 -1.67 -19.45 28.79
CA ASN A 60 -1.39 -20.88 28.67
C ASN A 60 -1.13 -21.60 29.99
N ARG A 61 -2.20 -22.29 30.40
CA ARG A 61 -2.29 -23.64 30.98
C ARG A 61 -1.43 -23.99 32.18
N VAL A 62 -2.13 -24.02 33.31
CA VAL A 62 -2.04 -25.06 34.34
C VAL A 62 -1.87 -26.45 33.72
N ARG A 63 -0.65 -27.00 33.78
CA ARG A 63 -0.38 -28.45 33.72
C ARG A 63 0.89 -28.75 34.52
N GLY A 64 0.74 -29.45 35.64
CA GLY A 64 1.88 -29.96 36.39
C GLY A 64 1.56 -30.51 37.77
N ARG A 65 0.63 -31.46 37.87
CA ARG A 65 0.36 -32.26 39.08
C ARG A 65 1.29 -33.48 39.11
N VAL A 66 2.43 -33.43 39.81
CA VAL A 66 3.17 -34.53 40.51
C VAL A 66 4.34 -33.83 41.25
N ARG A 67 4.65 -34.01 42.53
CA ARG A 67 4.53 -35.10 43.50
C ARG A 67 4.14 -34.55 44.87
#